data_AF-A0A6I5RCK2-F1
#
_entry.id   AF-A0A6I5RCK2-F1
#
_cell.length_a   1.000
_cell.length_b   1.000
_cell.length_c   1.000
_cell.angle_alpha   90.00
_cell.angle_beta   90.00
_cell.angle_gamma   90.00
#
_symmetry.space_group_name_H-M   'P 1'
#
loop_
_entity.id
_entity.type
_entity.pdbx_description
1 polymer ?
#
loop_
_entity_poly.entity_id
_entity_poly.type
_entity_poly.pdbx_seq_one_letter_code
_entity_poly.pdbx_strand_id
1 'polypeptide(L)'
;MAERSPDQRNNYYLIEAARTGIHKPILAALYEVQGKPPLTDGETGLGIAPANRIPPAQVNTFPEQVQYAANTLRSLTDRLTADGWQGKDIWDAGAGRYSDRFLRHIAEGYSPPATDPAAARLEPVDEDALIAAYLTDLETDYRAENLPKNLAYLDQALLAFVERVPVNYSRLSFQRQALLEMVRLWRKLETHQAVTIALKVPEPDGRADEAALDQALLDFVKQADRYFSGYPNQREALIRLVQLWRELDSREAAIQWLAAEDPHSHESNLEIIDPALLSFVQRIPEFYRGRGDQRFALTEGYRLWNGLGSRTTAIKKLGLDPQALVNNTGDAAAMAQAAAQIDRALLNFWSAVPTRYEGISDHREAMLRLVTIWRRMEGRIPAIQSLFDDVRRMERANRDSIDAMPPPPPRPLPTRPARWTPDNIQIGASIVPSGNFTWSEATRGGTRMPPDQATVNAIVRIALLAQEARDRIGRPFLITSWYRPAEINARVGGASMSRHIVGDAIDFYCDGLTGRQLYWALDPWWPGGLGRYAQYPYLCHLDARGSRARWTH
;
A
#
# COMPACT_ATOMS: atom_id res chain seq x y z
N MET A 1 -3.08 2.27 -36.31
CA MET A 1 -2.67 2.11 -34.89
C MET A 1 -1.44 1.23 -34.90
N ALA A 2 -0.45 1.47 -34.03
CA ALA A 2 0.74 0.63 -33.98
C ALA A 2 0.36 -0.75 -33.41
N GLU A 3 0.96 -1.79 -33.97
CA GLU A 3 0.88 -3.17 -33.45
C GLU A 3 1.34 -3.21 -31.98
N ARG A 4 0.64 -3.97 -31.14
CA ARG A 4 0.98 -4.11 -29.70
C ARG A 4 2.30 -4.84 -29.55
N SER A 5 3.08 -4.47 -28.53
CA SER A 5 4.27 -5.23 -28.17
C SER A 5 3.92 -6.60 -27.59
N PRO A 6 4.84 -7.58 -27.62
CA PRO A 6 4.65 -8.86 -26.94
C PRO A 6 4.24 -8.72 -25.47
N ASP A 7 4.87 -7.81 -24.72
CA ASP A 7 4.53 -7.55 -23.31
C ASP A 7 3.10 -7.02 -23.14
N GLN A 8 2.65 -6.14 -24.04
CA GLN A 8 1.28 -5.63 -24.01
C GLN A 8 0.26 -6.74 -24.27
N ARG A 9 0.55 -7.67 -25.20
CA ARG A 9 -0.29 -8.84 -25.46
C ARG A 9 -0.31 -9.78 -24.25
N ASN A 10 0.85 -10.07 -23.67
CA ASN A 10 0.98 -10.92 -22.49
C ASN A 10 0.16 -10.40 -21.30
N ASN A 11 0.11 -9.09 -21.10
CA ASN A 11 -0.74 -8.48 -20.05
C ASN A 11 -2.23 -8.82 -20.23
N TYR A 12 -2.76 -8.80 -21.45
CA TYR A 12 -4.15 -9.21 -21.69
C TYR A 12 -4.36 -10.69 -21.39
N TYR A 13 -3.42 -11.55 -21.78
CA TYR A 13 -3.50 -12.98 -21.48
C TYR A 13 -3.51 -13.23 -19.97
N LEU A 14 -2.64 -12.57 -19.21
CA LEU A 14 -2.56 -12.68 -17.75
C LEU A 14 -3.86 -12.23 -17.07
N ILE A 15 -4.42 -11.08 -17.48
CA ILE A 15 -5.66 -10.55 -16.93
C ILE A 15 -6.81 -11.53 -17.14
N GLU A 16 -6.98 -12.02 -18.37
CA GLU A 16 -8.11 -12.89 -18.72
C GLU A 16 -7.96 -14.31 -18.18
N ALA A 17 -6.72 -14.83 -18.11
CA ALA A 17 -6.43 -16.09 -17.45
C ALA A 17 -6.73 -16.03 -15.94
N ALA A 18 -6.28 -14.98 -15.26
CA ALA A 18 -6.57 -14.74 -13.84
C ALA A 18 -8.06 -14.48 -13.58
N ARG A 19 -8.79 -13.86 -14.53
CA ARG A 19 -10.24 -13.69 -14.42
C ARG A 19 -10.98 -15.02 -14.53
N THR A 20 -10.61 -15.89 -15.46
CA THR A 20 -11.40 -17.10 -15.77
C THR A 20 -10.93 -18.36 -15.06
N GLY A 21 -9.72 -18.36 -14.49
CA GLY A 21 -9.12 -19.53 -13.85
C GLY A 21 -8.62 -20.56 -14.88
N ILE A 22 -8.11 -20.09 -16.01
CA ILE A 22 -7.45 -20.92 -17.03
C ILE A 22 -5.93 -20.69 -16.99
N HIS A 23 -5.17 -21.58 -17.62
CA HIS A 23 -3.72 -21.46 -17.68
C HIS A 23 -3.31 -20.55 -18.84
N LYS A 24 -2.71 -19.39 -18.52
CA LYS A 24 -2.34 -18.32 -19.47
C LYS A 24 -1.73 -18.80 -20.79
N PRO A 25 -0.80 -19.77 -20.83
CA PRO A 25 -0.10 -20.12 -22.07
C PRO A 25 -1.00 -20.55 -23.22
N ILE A 26 -2.23 -21.00 -22.95
CA ILE A 26 -3.17 -21.36 -24.01
C ILE A 26 -3.64 -20.16 -24.84
N LEU A 27 -3.75 -18.98 -24.23
CA LEU A 27 -4.18 -17.77 -24.94
C LEU A 27 -3.08 -17.25 -25.87
N ALA A 28 -1.83 -17.32 -25.41
CA ALA A 28 -0.65 -17.02 -26.23
C ALA A 28 -0.53 -18.01 -27.40
N ALA A 29 -0.69 -19.31 -27.12
CA ALA A 29 -0.63 -20.35 -28.15
C ALA A 29 -1.73 -20.21 -29.22
N LEU A 30 -2.97 -19.91 -28.81
CA LEU A 30 -4.07 -19.66 -29.75
C LEU A 30 -3.80 -18.45 -30.64
N TYR A 31 -3.26 -17.36 -30.08
CA TYR A 31 -2.88 -16.18 -30.87
C TYR A 31 -1.82 -16.52 -31.92
N GLU A 32 -0.74 -17.20 -31.49
CA GLU A 32 0.40 -17.55 -32.34
C GLU A 32 -0.02 -18.44 -33.52
N VAL A 33 -0.93 -19.40 -33.29
CA VAL A 33 -1.30 -20.40 -34.31
C VAL A 33 -2.49 -19.97 -35.16
N GLN A 34 -3.42 -19.16 -34.63
CA GLN A 34 -4.59 -18.71 -35.41
C GLN A 34 -4.25 -17.59 -36.40
N GLY A 35 -3.66 -16.50 -35.91
CA GLY A 35 -3.41 -15.30 -36.71
C GLY A 35 -4.65 -14.70 -37.40
N LYS A 36 -5.87 -14.96 -36.91
CA LYS A 36 -7.13 -14.53 -37.53
C LYS A 36 -8.28 -14.49 -36.51
N PRO A 37 -9.38 -13.74 -36.76
CA PRO A 37 -9.59 -12.83 -37.89
C PRO A 37 -8.70 -11.57 -37.82
N PRO A 38 -8.51 -10.83 -38.92
CA PRO A 38 -7.97 -9.47 -38.83
C PRO A 38 -8.94 -8.58 -38.03
N LEU A 39 -8.40 -7.76 -37.15
CA LEU A 39 -9.17 -6.97 -36.18
C LEU A 39 -9.13 -5.48 -36.49
N THR A 40 -10.09 -4.74 -35.96
CA THR A 40 -10.23 -3.28 -36.21
C THR A 40 -9.14 -2.44 -35.56
N ASP A 41 -8.47 -2.96 -34.55
CA ASP A 41 -7.35 -2.31 -33.87
C ASP A 41 -5.99 -2.59 -34.52
N GLY A 42 -5.96 -3.28 -35.67
CA GLY A 42 -4.76 -3.57 -36.46
C GLY A 42 -4.04 -4.86 -36.06
N GLU A 43 -4.59 -5.62 -35.11
CA GLU A 43 -4.09 -6.93 -34.69
C GLU A 43 -4.75 -8.08 -35.47
N THR A 44 -4.28 -9.29 -35.20
CA THR A 44 -4.95 -10.56 -35.53
C THR A 44 -5.58 -11.19 -34.30
N GLY A 45 -6.66 -11.94 -34.49
CA GLY A 45 -7.41 -12.61 -33.43
C GLY A 45 -6.87 -13.98 -33.00
N LEU A 46 -7.53 -14.54 -31.99
CA LEU A 46 -7.26 -15.84 -31.38
C LEU A 46 -8.19 -16.93 -31.96
N GLY A 47 -8.72 -16.73 -33.18
CA GLY A 47 -9.66 -17.65 -33.80
C GLY A 47 -11.06 -17.62 -33.20
N ILE A 48 -11.44 -16.53 -32.53
CA ILE A 48 -12.78 -16.39 -31.95
C ILE A 48 -13.74 -15.78 -32.95
N ALA A 49 -14.86 -16.47 -33.17
CA ALA A 49 -15.95 -16.05 -34.04
C ALA A 49 -17.24 -15.82 -33.24
N PRO A 50 -18.12 -14.90 -33.69
CA PRO A 50 -19.40 -14.64 -33.04
C PRO A 50 -20.23 -15.92 -32.89
N ALA A 51 -20.79 -16.13 -31.70
CA ALA A 51 -21.72 -17.21 -31.43
C ALA A 51 -22.78 -16.77 -30.42
N ASN A 52 -23.90 -17.48 -30.40
CA ASN A 52 -24.99 -17.24 -29.45
C ASN A 52 -25.49 -15.77 -29.51
N ARG A 53 -25.36 -15.03 -28.40
CA ARG A 53 -25.79 -13.63 -28.27
C ARG A 53 -24.66 -12.62 -28.45
N ILE A 54 -23.48 -13.07 -28.88
CA ILE A 54 -22.30 -12.23 -29.03
C ILE A 54 -22.28 -11.67 -30.45
N PRO A 55 -22.47 -10.34 -30.65
CA PRO A 55 -22.43 -9.73 -31.96
C PRO A 55 -20.99 -9.66 -32.50
N PRO A 56 -20.80 -9.57 -33.83
CA PRO A 56 -19.48 -9.40 -34.45
C PRO A 56 -18.63 -8.26 -33.87
N ALA A 57 -19.27 -7.17 -33.47
CA ALA A 57 -18.58 -6.02 -32.90
C ALA A 57 -17.94 -6.30 -31.53
N GLN A 58 -18.35 -7.35 -30.81
CA GLN A 58 -17.81 -7.71 -29.49
C GLN A 58 -16.65 -8.71 -29.56
N VAL A 59 -16.20 -9.09 -30.75
CA VAL A 59 -15.03 -9.98 -30.94
C VAL A 59 -14.08 -9.39 -31.98
N ASN A 60 -14.04 -8.06 -32.14
CA ASN A 60 -13.38 -7.40 -33.27
C ASN A 60 -12.18 -6.54 -32.87
N THR A 61 -11.75 -6.64 -31.63
CA THR A 61 -10.51 -6.09 -31.09
C THR A 61 -9.72 -7.18 -30.38
N PHE A 62 -8.40 -6.99 -30.24
CA PHE A 62 -7.55 -7.98 -29.58
C PHE A 62 -7.97 -8.27 -28.13
N PRO A 63 -8.28 -7.26 -27.27
CA PRO A 63 -8.73 -7.52 -25.91
C PRO A 63 -10.02 -8.36 -25.85
N GLU A 64 -10.96 -8.10 -26.76
CA GLU A 64 -12.19 -8.88 -26.89
C GLU A 64 -11.92 -10.33 -27.33
N GLN A 65 -11.03 -10.54 -28.32
CA GLN A 65 -10.62 -11.87 -28.73
C GLN A 65 -10.03 -12.67 -27.57
N VAL A 66 -9.18 -12.05 -26.75
CA VAL A 66 -8.60 -12.70 -25.56
C VAL A 66 -9.66 -13.01 -24.51
N GLN A 67 -10.54 -12.05 -24.20
CA GLN A 67 -11.62 -12.21 -23.22
C GLN A 67 -12.56 -13.36 -23.59
N TYR A 68 -13.02 -13.40 -24.85
CA TYR A 68 -13.93 -14.43 -25.31
C TYR A 68 -13.24 -15.77 -25.50
N ALA A 69 -11.96 -15.82 -25.89
CA ALA A 69 -11.19 -17.06 -25.89
C ALA A 69 -11.14 -17.68 -24.49
N ALA A 70 -10.89 -16.87 -23.47
CA ALA A 70 -10.86 -17.33 -22.08
C ALA A 70 -12.22 -17.87 -21.62
N ASN A 71 -13.32 -17.17 -21.94
CA ASN A 71 -14.68 -17.64 -21.65
C ASN A 71 -15.01 -18.95 -22.37
N THR A 72 -14.64 -19.06 -23.66
CA THR A 72 -14.89 -20.23 -24.49
C THR A 72 -14.13 -21.45 -23.99
N LEU A 73 -12.88 -21.30 -23.54
CA LEU A 73 -12.10 -22.38 -22.92
C LEU A 73 -12.71 -22.86 -21.61
N ARG A 74 -13.27 -21.94 -20.81
CA ARG A 74 -14.01 -22.31 -19.60
C ARG A 74 -15.27 -23.11 -19.93
N SER A 75 -16.03 -22.67 -20.93
CA SER A 75 -17.23 -23.36 -21.44
C SER A 75 -16.93 -24.75 -22.01
N LEU A 76 -15.81 -24.91 -22.72
CA LEU A 76 -15.32 -26.21 -23.19
C LEU A 76 -15.00 -27.12 -22.00
N THR A 77 -14.28 -26.60 -21.01
CA THR A 77 -13.94 -27.35 -19.79
C THR A 77 -15.21 -27.83 -19.07
N ASP A 78 -16.21 -26.96 -18.92
CA ASP A 78 -17.51 -27.31 -18.30
C ASP A 78 -18.22 -28.45 -19.04
N ARG A 79 -18.25 -28.38 -20.38
CA ARG A 79 -18.84 -29.43 -21.20
C ARG A 79 -18.10 -30.75 -21.04
N LEU A 80 -16.77 -30.76 -21.14
CA LEU A 80 -15.99 -31.98 -21.02
C LEU A 80 -16.16 -32.63 -19.64
N THR A 81 -16.19 -31.82 -18.57
CA THR A 81 -16.47 -32.32 -17.22
C THR A 81 -17.89 -32.89 -17.10
N ALA A 82 -18.89 -32.26 -17.72
CA ALA A 82 -20.25 -32.80 -17.79
C ALA A 82 -20.32 -34.12 -18.57
N ASP A 83 -19.46 -34.28 -19.59
CA ASP A 83 -19.28 -35.50 -20.37
C ASP A 83 -18.39 -36.55 -19.64
N GLY A 84 -18.03 -36.30 -18.38
CA GLY A 84 -17.35 -37.27 -17.50
C GLY A 84 -15.82 -37.15 -17.44
N TRP A 85 -15.22 -36.14 -18.10
CA TRP A 85 -13.78 -35.90 -18.01
C TRP A 85 -13.37 -35.57 -16.58
N GLN A 86 -12.31 -36.21 -16.12
CA GLN A 86 -11.72 -36.00 -14.80
C GLN A 86 -10.61 -34.95 -14.87
N GLY A 87 -10.19 -34.41 -13.73
CA GLY A 87 -9.12 -33.40 -13.67
C GLY A 87 -7.84 -33.83 -14.38
N LYS A 88 -7.45 -35.11 -14.25
CA LYS A 88 -6.27 -35.69 -14.94
C LYS A 88 -6.40 -35.78 -16.47
N ASP A 89 -7.62 -35.78 -17.00
CA ASP A 89 -7.84 -35.76 -18.45
C ASP A 89 -7.59 -34.36 -19.01
N ILE A 90 -7.71 -33.33 -18.17
CA ILE A 90 -7.57 -31.91 -18.53
C ILE A 90 -6.17 -31.37 -18.19
N TRP A 91 -5.61 -31.82 -17.07
CA TRP A 91 -4.37 -31.30 -16.49
C TRP A 91 -3.37 -32.42 -16.18
N ASP A 92 -2.12 -32.24 -16.62
CA ASP A 92 -0.98 -33.03 -16.20
C ASP A 92 -0.33 -32.38 -14.97
N ALA A 93 -0.56 -32.98 -13.80
CA ALA A 93 -0.04 -32.46 -12.53
C ALA A 93 1.49 -32.53 -12.45
N GLY A 94 2.12 -33.55 -13.05
CA GLY A 94 3.58 -33.68 -13.02
C GLY A 94 4.26 -32.61 -13.87
N ALA A 95 3.69 -32.36 -15.05
CA ALA A 95 4.19 -31.35 -15.97
C ALA A 95 3.71 -29.92 -15.67
N GLY A 96 2.75 -29.74 -14.73
CA GLY A 96 2.28 -28.41 -14.33
C GLY A 96 1.53 -27.66 -15.43
N ARG A 97 0.84 -28.39 -16.31
CA ARG A 97 0.23 -27.83 -17.53
C ARG A 97 -1.01 -28.58 -17.97
N TYR A 98 -1.70 -28.07 -18.99
CA TYR A 98 -2.75 -28.82 -19.67
C TYR A 98 -2.21 -30.11 -20.28
N SER A 99 -3.02 -31.18 -20.19
CA SER A 99 -2.70 -32.47 -20.79
C SER A 99 -2.69 -32.34 -22.31
N ASP A 100 -1.88 -33.15 -22.98
CA ASP A 100 -1.89 -33.21 -24.45
C ASP A 100 -3.30 -33.53 -24.95
N ARG A 101 -3.99 -34.48 -24.31
CA ARG A 101 -5.37 -34.86 -24.63
C ARG A 101 -6.31 -33.66 -24.67
N PHE A 102 -6.21 -32.76 -23.69
CA PHE A 102 -7.04 -31.55 -23.65
C PHE A 102 -6.63 -30.53 -24.71
N LEU A 103 -5.33 -30.33 -24.93
CA LEU A 103 -4.83 -29.47 -26.00
C LEU A 103 -5.31 -29.93 -27.38
N ARG A 104 -5.37 -31.24 -27.64
CA ARG A 104 -5.96 -31.80 -28.87
C ARG A 104 -7.43 -31.41 -29.04
N HIS A 105 -8.23 -31.53 -27.98
CA HIS A 105 -9.63 -31.13 -28.01
C HIS A 105 -9.84 -29.62 -28.18
N ILE A 106 -8.91 -28.79 -27.70
CA ILE A 106 -8.93 -27.35 -28.00
C ILE A 106 -8.65 -27.13 -29.50
N ALA A 107 -7.71 -27.88 -30.07
CA ALA A 107 -7.32 -27.75 -31.48
C ALA A 107 -8.46 -28.10 -32.46
N GLU A 108 -9.35 -29.01 -32.09
CA GLU A 108 -10.57 -29.35 -32.84
C GLU A 108 -11.55 -28.16 -32.99
N GLY A 109 -11.35 -27.08 -32.22
CA GLY A 109 -12.28 -25.96 -32.13
C GLY A 109 -13.47 -26.27 -31.22
N TYR A 110 -14.29 -25.27 -30.95
CA TYR A 110 -15.43 -25.43 -30.04
C TYR A 110 -16.61 -24.53 -30.39
N SER A 111 -17.79 -25.13 -30.47
CA SER A 111 -19.06 -24.41 -30.60
C SER A 111 -19.82 -24.51 -29.26
N PRO A 112 -19.87 -23.43 -28.47
CA PRO A 112 -20.55 -23.43 -27.18
C PRO A 112 -22.06 -23.62 -27.34
N PRO A 113 -22.75 -24.22 -26.35
CA PRO A 113 -24.20 -24.36 -26.38
C PRO A 113 -24.89 -22.99 -26.32
N ALA A 114 -26.08 -22.86 -26.91
CA ALA A 114 -26.86 -21.62 -26.90
C ALA A 114 -27.23 -21.10 -25.50
N THR A 115 -27.13 -21.96 -24.48
CA THR A 115 -27.33 -21.64 -23.07
C THR A 115 -26.16 -20.89 -22.44
N ASP A 116 -25.01 -20.80 -23.12
CA ASP A 116 -23.84 -20.05 -22.66
C ASP A 116 -23.68 -18.76 -23.49
N PRO A 117 -24.26 -17.63 -23.06
CA PRO A 117 -24.18 -16.38 -23.80
C PRO A 117 -22.81 -15.68 -23.69
N ALA A 118 -21.91 -16.16 -22.83
CA ALA A 118 -20.61 -15.55 -22.58
C ALA A 118 -19.48 -16.20 -23.39
N ALA A 119 -19.72 -17.39 -23.95
CA ALA A 119 -18.77 -18.11 -24.80
C ALA A 119 -19.04 -17.88 -26.29
N ALA A 120 -17.98 -17.57 -27.01
CA ALA A 120 -17.96 -17.42 -28.47
C ALA A 120 -17.50 -18.73 -29.14
N ARG A 121 -17.59 -18.83 -30.47
CA ARG A 121 -17.09 -19.99 -31.20
C ARG A 121 -15.56 -19.90 -31.31
N LEU A 122 -14.87 -21.01 -31.02
CA LEU A 122 -13.44 -21.18 -31.29
C LEU A 122 -13.30 -21.95 -32.61
N GLU A 123 -12.59 -21.37 -33.57
CA GLU A 123 -12.24 -22.05 -34.81
C GLU A 123 -11.13 -23.10 -34.58
N PRO A 124 -11.10 -24.18 -35.37
CA PRO A 124 -10.05 -25.19 -35.27
C PRO A 124 -8.66 -24.64 -35.66
N VAL A 125 -7.62 -25.27 -35.12
CA VAL A 125 -6.20 -25.03 -35.44
C VAL A 125 -5.47 -26.34 -35.71
N ASP A 126 -4.25 -26.23 -36.23
CA ASP A 126 -3.34 -27.37 -36.30
C ASP A 126 -2.93 -27.81 -34.87
N GLU A 127 -3.10 -29.11 -34.60
CA GLU A 127 -2.87 -29.70 -33.27
C GLU A 127 -1.40 -29.59 -32.83
N ASP A 128 -0.48 -30.01 -33.70
CA ASP A 128 0.95 -30.04 -33.39
C ASP A 128 1.49 -28.62 -33.18
N ALA A 129 1.04 -27.67 -34.00
CA ALA A 129 1.38 -26.25 -33.86
C ALA A 129 0.87 -25.68 -32.52
N LEU A 130 -0.38 -25.97 -32.13
CA LEU A 130 -0.94 -25.48 -30.86
C LEU A 130 -0.16 -26.00 -29.66
N ILE A 131 0.14 -27.31 -29.63
CA ILE A 131 0.90 -27.92 -28.54
C ILE A 131 2.32 -27.31 -28.49
N ALA A 132 2.98 -27.15 -29.63
CA ALA A 132 4.32 -26.56 -29.69
C ALA A 132 4.34 -25.10 -29.20
N ALA A 133 3.38 -24.27 -29.63
CA ALA A 133 3.26 -22.89 -29.21
C ALA A 133 2.97 -22.78 -27.70
N TYR A 134 2.09 -23.64 -27.19
CA TYR A 134 1.76 -23.72 -25.76
C TYR A 134 2.98 -24.07 -24.89
N LEU A 135 3.77 -25.06 -25.30
CA LEU A 135 4.98 -25.46 -24.58
C LEU A 135 6.06 -24.39 -24.64
N THR A 136 6.16 -23.65 -25.75
CA THR A 136 7.12 -22.55 -25.92
C THR A 136 6.83 -21.38 -24.96
N ASP A 137 5.56 -20.96 -24.86
CA ASP A 137 5.16 -19.91 -23.92
C ASP A 137 5.36 -20.35 -22.46
N LEU A 138 4.98 -21.59 -22.14
CA LEU A 138 5.18 -22.18 -20.81
C LEU A 138 6.65 -22.20 -20.40
N GLU A 139 7.56 -22.62 -21.30
CA GLU A 139 8.98 -22.65 -21.03
C GLU A 139 9.56 -21.24 -20.83
N THR A 140 9.02 -20.24 -21.54
CA THR A 140 9.41 -18.84 -21.39
C THR A 140 9.07 -18.34 -19.99
N ASP A 141 7.84 -18.56 -19.52
CA ASP A 141 7.41 -18.19 -18.17
C ASP A 141 8.24 -18.89 -17.09
N TYR A 142 8.45 -20.21 -17.24
CA TYR A 142 9.18 -21.00 -16.25
C TYR A 142 10.65 -20.58 -16.12
N ARG A 143 11.29 -20.23 -17.25
CA ARG A 143 12.67 -19.71 -17.25
C ARG A 143 12.75 -18.31 -16.64
N ALA A 144 11.78 -17.44 -16.91
CA ALA A 144 11.75 -16.10 -16.34
C ALA A 144 11.63 -16.14 -14.81
N GLU A 145 10.83 -17.07 -14.28
CA GLU A 145 10.47 -17.15 -12.86
C GLU A 145 11.26 -18.23 -12.08
N ASN A 146 12.25 -18.86 -12.71
CA ASN A 146 13.09 -19.92 -12.13
C ASN A 146 12.30 -21.06 -11.46
N LEU A 147 11.18 -21.47 -12.07
CA LEU A 147 10.31 -22.48 -11.49
C LEU A 147 10.87 -23.90 -11.60
N PRO A 148 10.55 -24.80 -10.65
CA PRO A 148 10.86 -26.22 -10.78
C PRO A 148 10.21 -26.82 -12.04
N LYS A 149 10.96 -27.63 -12.79
CA LYS A 149 10.45 -28.30 -14.00
C LYS A 149 9.37 -29.35 -13.73
N ASN A 150 9.24 -29.83 -12.50
CA ASN A 150 8.25 -30.81 -12.08
C ASN A 150 7.40 -30.21 -10.96
N LEU A 151 6.09 -30.13 -11.19
CA LEU A 151 5.11 -29.54 -10.26
C LEU A 151 4.20 -30.60 -9.61
N ALA A 152 4.60 -31.87 -9.59
CA ALA A 152 3.83 -32.95 -8.96
C ALA A 152 3.52 -32.71 -7.46
N TYR A 153 4.32 -31.89 -6.78
CA TYR A 153 4.11 -31.51 -5.37
C TYR A 153 3.02 -30.45 -5.18
N LEU A 154 2.66 -29.70 -6.23
CA LEU A 154 1.92 -28.45 -6.12
C LEU A 154 0.53 -28.64 -5.51
N ASP A 155 -0.22 -29.64 -5.97
CA ASP A 155 -1.56 -29.91 -5.44
C ASP A 155 -1.53 -30.21 -3.94
N GLN A 156 -0.56 -31.01 -3.48
CA GLN A 156 -0.39 -31.31 -2.07
C GLN A 156 -0.02 -30.06 -1.27
N ALA A 157 0.88 -29.22 -1.78
CA ALA A 157 1.27 -27.97 -1.12
C ALA A 157 0.12 -26.96 -1.04
N LEU A 158 -0.69 -26.85 -2.09
CA LEU A 158 -1.89 -26.00 -2.12
C LEU A 158 -2.92 -26.44 -1.08
N LEU A 159 -3.19 -27.75 -0.99
CA LEU A 159 -4.14 -28.30 -0.01
C LEU A 159 -3.63 -28.15 1.43
N ALA A 160 -2.33 -28.36 1.65
CA ALA A 160 -1.68 -28.11 2.94
C ALA A 160 -1.84 -26.63 3.39
N PHE A 161 -1.68 -25.69 2.48
CA PHE A 161 -1.89 -24.27 2.76
C PHE A 161 -3.35 -23.98 3.14
N VAL A 162 -4.30 -24.49 2.35
CA VAL A 162 -5.74 -24.36 2.57
C VAL A 162 -6.17 -24.87 3.94
N GLU A 163 -5.59 -25.97 4.42
CA GLU A 163 -5.88 -26.54 5.73
C GLU A 163 -5.58 -25.55 6.89
N ARG A 164 -4.58 -24.68 6.72
CA ARG A 164 -4.15 -23.71 7.72
C ARG A 164 -4.91 -22.39 7.68
N VAL A 165 -5.60 -22.09 6.58
CA VAL A 165 -6.33 -20.84 6.40
C VAL A 165 -7.31 -20.53 7.55
N PRO A 166 -8.16 -21.47 8.03
CA PRO A 166 -9.12 -21.15 9.09
C PRO A 166 -8.49 -20.71 10.42
N VAL A 167 -7.33 -21.25 10.79
CA VAL A 167 -6.65 -20.89 12.04
C VAL A 167 -5.82 -19.61 11.91
N ASN A 168 -5.43 -19.24 10.69
CA ASN A 168 -4.65 -18.04 10.38
C ASN A 168 -5.53 -16.84 9.95
N TYR A 169 -6.83 -17.05 9.75
CA TYR A 169 -7.76 -16.00 9.34
C TYR A 169 -8.01 -15.00 10.47
N SER A 170 -7.47 -13.80 10.31
CA SER A 170 -7.57 -12.68 11.26
C SER A 170 -8.52 -11.58 10.76
N ARG A 171 -9.34 -11.88 9.74
CA ARG A 171 -10.38 -11.01 9.16
C ARG A 171 -9.85 -9.70 8.56
N LEU A 172 -8.58 -9.68 8.19
CA LEU A 172 -7.93 -8.59 7.47
C LEU A 172 -8.52 -8.47 6.05
N SER A 173 -8.51 -7.26 5.49
CA SER A 173 -9.14 -6.98 4.20
C SER A 173 -8.59 -7.86 3.07
N PHE A 174 -7.26 -7.96 2.94
CA PHE A 174 -6.60 -8.77 1.92
C PHE A 174 -6.90 -10.28 2.07
N GLN A 175 -6.99 -10.79 3.31
CA GLN A 175 -7.33 -12.20 3.55
C GLN A 175 -8.75 -12.50 3.06
N ARG A 176 -9.71 -11.61 3.37
CA ARG A 176 -11.08 -11.75 2.89
C ARG A 176 -11.15 -11.68 1.36
N GLN A 177 -10.39 -10.79 0.74
CA GLN A 177 -10.29 -10.68 -0.70
C GLN A 177 -9.70 -11.95 -1.32
N ALA A 178 -8.67 -12.53 -0.73
CA ALA A 178 -8.06 -13.78 -1.18
C ALA A 178 -9.08 -14.94 -1.15
N LEU A 179 -9.89 -15.02 -0.10
CA LEU A 179 -10.98 -16.00 0.00
C LEU A 179 -12.11 -15.75 -1.01
N LEU A 180 -12.51 -14.50 -1.20
CA LEU A 180 -13.50 -14.14 -2.21
C LEU A 180 -13.05 -14.53 -3.63
N GLU A 181 -11.80 -14.24 -3.97
CA GLU A 181 -11.20 -14.61 -5.26
C GLU A 181 -11.08 -16.13 -5.43
N MET A 182 -10.67 -16.85 -4.38
CA MET A 182 -10.67 -18.32 -4.38
C MET A 182 -12.06 -18.86 -4.70
N VAL A 183 -13.11 -18.44 -3.99
CA VAL A 183 -14.47 -18.94 -4.23
C VAL A 183 -14.96 -18.54 -5.62
N ARG A 184 -14.66 -17.31 -6.06
CA ARG A 184 -15.03 -16.80 -7.38
C ARG A 184 -14.49 -17.73 -8.47
N LEU A 185 -13.19 -18.02 -8.45
CA LEU A 185 -12.53 -18.89 -9.43
C LEU A 185 -12.98 -20.34 -9.30
N TRP A 186 -13.08 -20.86 -8.07
CA TRP A 186 -13.48 -22.24 -7.83
C TRP A 186 -14.90 -22.52 -8.36
N ARG A 187 -15.82 -21.56 -8.19
CA ARG A 187 -17.20 -21.64 -8.68
C ARG A 187 -17.41 -21.03 -10.07
N LYS A 188 -16.33 -20.60 -10.75
CA LYS A 188 -16.38 -20.01 -12.11
C LYS A 188 -17.33 -18.80 -12.21
N LEU A 189 -17.32 -17.94 -11.20
CA LEU A 189 -18.16 -16.75 -11.10
C LEU A 189 -17.45 -15.51 -11.66
N GLU A 190 -18.21 -14.55 -12.18
CA GLU A 190 -17.63 -13.33 -12.79
C GLU A 190 -17.29 -12.24 -11.76
N THR A 191 -18.01 -12.16 -10.63
CA THR A 191 -17.90 -11.04 -9.68
C THR A 191 -17.91 -11.51 -8.23
N HIS A 192 -17.40 -10.68 -7.31
CA HIS A 192 -17.54 -10.93 -5.86
C HIS A 192 -18.99 -10.90 -5.40
N GLN A 193 -19.84 -10.09 -6.03
CA GLN A 193 -21.28 -10.10 -5.74
C GLN A 193 -21.92 -11.45 -6.11
N ALA A 194 -21.48 -12.09 -7.19
CA ALA A 194 -21.93 -13.44 -7.51
C ALA A 194 -21.49 -14.45 -6.43
N VAL A 195 -20.36 -14.22 -5.75
CA VAL A 195 -19.91 -15.04 -4.61
C VAL A 195 -20.85 -14.88 -3.42
N THR A 196 -21.21 -13.67 -3.03
CA THR A 196 -22.13 -13.43 -1.89
C THR A 196 -23.49 -14.09 -2.13
N ILE A 197 -24.02 -13.95 -3.35
CA ILE A 197 -25.26 -14.63 -3.78
C ILE A 197 -25.11 -16.15 -3.74
N ALA A 198 -24.03 -16.69 -4.31
CA ALA A 198 -23.82 -18.14 -4.37
C ALA A 198 -23.58 -18.78 -2.99
N LEU A 199 -23.06 -18.00 -2.03
CA LEU A 199 -22.89 -18.40 -0.63
C LEU A 199 -24.11 -18.09 0.25
N LYS A 200 -25.16 -17.45 -0.31
CA LYS A 200 -26.39 -17.07 0.39
C LYS A 200 -26.14 -16.15 1.59
N VAL A 201 -25.19 -15.21 1.43
CA VAL A 201 -24.87 -14.23 2.46
C VAL A 201 -25.97 -13.17 2.53
N PRO A 202 -26.51 -12.82 3.71
CA PRO A 202 -27.48 -11.74 3.86
C PRO A 202 -26.90 -10.39 3.43
N GLU A 203 -27.69 -9.59 2.72
CA GLU A 203 -27.31 -8.25 2.27
C GLU A 203 -28.26 -7.17 2.86
N PRO A 204 -28.26 -6.93 4.19
CA PRO A 204 -29.03 -5.83 4.76
C PRO A 204 -28.57 -4.50 4.15
N ASP A 205 -29.53 -3.67 3.74
CA ASP A 205 -29.28 -2.37 3.09
C ASP A 205 -28.40 -2.44 1.82
N GLY A 206 -28.40 -3.57 1.12
CA GLY A 206 -27.65 -3.77 -0.12
C GLY A 206 -26.14 -3.94 0.07
N ARG A 207 -25.69 -4.25 1.30
CA ARG A 207 -24.30 -4.60 1.62
C ARG A 207 -24.25 -5.94 2.31
N ALA A 208 -23.32 -6.80 1.88
CA ALA A 208 -23.11 -8.09 2.52
C ALA A 208 -22.75 -7.93 4.00
N ASP A 209 -23.44 -8.68 4.87
CA ASP A 209 -23.06 -8.81 6.27
C ASP A 209 -21.67 -9.46 6.34
N GLU A 210 -20.67 -8.69 6.79
CA GLU A 210 -19.28 -9.13 6.84
C GLU A 210 -19.07 -10.34 7.74
N ALA A 211 -19.79 -10.45 8.85
CA ALA A 211 -19.64 -11.57 9.77
C ALA A 211 -20.21 -12.86 9.16
N ALA A 212 -21.37 -12.75 8.50
CA ALA A 212 -21.96 -13.86 7.77
C ALA A 212 -21.10 -14.27 6.55
N LEU A 213 -20.51 -13.29 5.85
CA LEU A 213 -19.59 -13.54 4.74
C LEU A 213 -18.33 -14.27 5.23
N ASP A 214 -17.69 -13.78 6.30
CA ASP A 214 -16.51 -14.41 6.89
C ASP A 214 -16.77 -15.87 7.24
N GLN A 215 -17.92 -16.16 7.86
CA GLN A 215 -18.32 -17.52 8.20
C GLN A 215 -18.52 -18.39 6.95
N ALA A 216 -19.25 -17.89 5.95
CA ALA A 216 -19.52 -18.63 4.72
C ALA A 216 -18.24 -18.94 3.92
N LEU A 217 -17.29 -18.00 3.87
CA LEU A 217 -15.98 -18.20 3.25
C LEU A 217 -15.17 -19.28 3.97
N LEU A 218 -15.11 -19.22 5.31
CA LEU A 218 -14.40 -20.24 6.11
C LEU A 218 -15.02 -21.63 5.95
N ASP A 219 -16.34 -21.73 5.90
CA ASP A 219 -17.03 -23.01 5.71
C ASP A 219 -16.82 -23.59 4.32
N PHE A 220 -16.65 -22.73 3.30
CA PHE A 220 -16.24 -23.16 1.97
C PHE A 220 -14.80 -23.70 1.97
N VAL A 221 -13.85 -22.95 2.53
CA VAL A 221 -12.42 -23.31 2.56
C VAL A 221 -12.18 -24.63 3.28
N LYS A 222 -12.86 -24.87 4.42
CA LYS A 222 -12.76 -26.14 5.17
C LYS A 222 -13.19 -27.36 4.35
N GLN A 223 -13.98 -27.17 3.30
CA GLN A 223 -14.46 -28.23 2.42
C GLN A 223 -13.65 -28.34 1.11
N ALA A 224 -12.71 -27.42 0.86
CA ALA A 224 -11.99 -27.36 -0.40
C ALA A 224 -11.20 -28.65 -0.68
N ASP A 225 -10.51 -29.21 0.32
CA ASP A 225 -9.79 -30.50 0.20
C ASP A 225 -10.73 -31.63 -0.28
N ARG A 226 -11.86 -31.79 0.39
CA ARG A 226 -12.87 -32.82 0.06
C ARG A 226 -13.40 -32.71 -1.38
N TYR A 227 -13.52 -31.50 -1.92
CA TYR A 227 -14.10 -31.25 -3.25
C TYR A 227 -13.05 -30.89 -4.30
N PHE A 228 -11.77 -30.99 -3.96
CA PHE A 228 -10.70 -30.80 -4.93
C PHE A 228 -10.65 -32.03 -5.85
N SER A 229 -10.86 -31.80 -7.13
CA SER A 229 -10.82 -32.84 -8.18
C SER A 229 -9.71 -32.58 -9.19
N GLY A 230 -8.84 -31.60 -8.91
CA GLY A 230 -7.76 -31.23 -9.80
C GLY A 230 -8.26 -30.68 -11.13
N TYR A 231 -9.32 -29.87 -11.13
CA TYR A 231 -9.67 -29.09 -12.31
C TYR A 231 -8.84 -27.80 -12.38
N PRO A 232 -8.52 -27.29 -13.58
CA PRO A 232 -7.69 -26.09 -13.73
C PRO A 232 -8.17 -24.89 -12.90
N ASN A 233 -9.47 -24.59 -12.93
CA ASN A 233 -10.04 -23.47 -12.18
C ASN A 233 -9.93 -23.64 -10.65
N GLN A 234 -9.90 -24.88 -10.15
CA GLN A 234 -9.66 -25.14 -8.72
C GLN A 234 -8.19 -24.90 -8.37
N ARG A 235 -7.25 -25.34 -9.22
CA ARG A 235 -5.82 -25.05 -9.01
C ARG A 235 -5.53 -23.57 -9.06
N GLU A 236 -6.02 -22.88 -10.08
CA GLU A 236 -5.84 -21.43 -10.22
C GLU A 236 -6.52 -20.66 -9.06
N ALA A 237 -7.66 -21.14 -8.55
CA ALA A 237 -8.27 -20.58 -7.34
C ALA A 237 -7.37 -20.71 -6.10
N LEU A 238 -6.72 -21.86 -5.91
CA LEU A 238 -5.81 -22.08 -4.79
C LEU A 238 -4.48 -21.33 -4.94
N ILE A 239 -3.93 -21.26 -6.16
CA ILE A 239 -2.73 -20.47 -6.42
C ILE A 239 -3.03 -18.99 -6.19
N ARG A 240 -4.19 -18.50 -6.66
CA ARG A 240 -4.62 -17.11 -6.43
C ARG A 240 -4.86 -16.81 -4.95
N LEU A 241 -5.38 -17.77 -4.19
CA LEU A 241 -5.47 -17.68 -2.74
C LEU A 241 -4.09 -17.45 -2.13
N VAL A 242 -3.11 -18.30 -2.44
CA VAL A 242 -1.74 -18.18 -1.91
C VAL A 242 -1.13 -16.84 -2.32
N GLN A 243 -1.25 -16.47 -3.59
CA GLN A 243 -0.73 -15.21 -4.13
C GLN A 243 -1.26 -14.01 -3.33
N LEU A 244 -2.58 -13.90 -3.16
CA LEU A 244 -3.18 -12.76 -2.46
C LEU A 244 -2.95 -12.83 -0.96
N TRP A 245 -2.94 -14.02 -0.35
CA TRP A 245 -2.71 -14.19 1.07
C TRP A 245 -1.27 -13.88 1.48
N ARG A 246 -0.30 -14.15 0.58
CA ARG A 246 1.12 -13.85 0.78
C ARG A 246 1.55 -12.54 0.14
N GLU A 247 0.62 -11.77 -0.42
CA GLU A 247 0.88 -10.48 -1.09
C GLU A 247 1.98 -10.58 -2.16
N LEU A 248 1.95 -11.64 -2.96
CA LEU A 248 2.96 -11.94 -3.99
C LEU A 248 2.60 -11.32 -5.34
N ASP A 249 3.63 -10.89 -6.08
CA ASP A 249 3.46 -10.14 -7.33
C ASP A 249 2.85 -10.97 -8.47
N SER A 250 3.13 -12.27 -8.53
CA SER A 250 2.72 -13.14 -9.64
C SER A 250 2.20 -14.51 -9.19
N ARG A 251 1.54 -15.22 -10.12
CA ARG A 251 1.12 -16.61 -9.95
C ARG A 251 2.33 -17.51 -9.75
N GLU A 252 3.39 -17.26 -10.52
CA GLU A 252 4.64 -18.02 -10.48
C GLU A 252 5.38 -17.78 -9.16
N ALA A 253 5.39 -16.56 -8.63
CA ALA A 253 5.90 -16.27 -7.28
C ALA A 253 5.16 -17.06 -6.20
N ALA A 254 3.84 -17.28 -6.34
CA ALA A 254 3.08 -18.13 -5.41
C ALA A 254 3.47 -19.62 -5.50
N ILE A 255 3.72 -20.14 -6.71
CA ILE A 255 4.23 -21.51 -6.91
C ILE A 255 5.63 -21.65 -6.32
N GLN A 256 6.49 -20.65 -6.52
CA GLN A 256 7.85 -20.62 -5.98
C GLN A 256 7.83 -20.57 -4.44
N TRP A 257 6.94 -19.75 -3.85
CA TRP A 257 6.75 -19.68 -2.40
C TRP A 257 6.37 -21.05 -1.82
N LEU A 258 5.41 -21.75 -2.46
CA LEU A 258 5.02 -23.11 -2.06
C LEU A 258 6.14 -24.15 -2.20
N ALA A 259 7.14 -23.89 -3.06
CA ALA A 259 8.30 -24.76 -3.21
C ALA A 259 9.36 -24.54 -2.13
N ALA A 260 9.49 -23.30 -1.66
CA ALA A 260 10.57 -22.85 -0.78
C ALA A 260 10.17 -22.84 0.71
N GLU A 261 8.89 -22.65 1.01
CA GLU A 261 8.38 -22.42 2.36
C GLU A 261 7.47 -23.56 2.86
N ASP A 262 7.29 -23.67 4.18
CA ASP A 262 6.38 -24.65 4.77
C ASP A 262 4.91 -24.20 4.65
N PRO A 263 4.07 -24.86 3.83
CA PRO A 263 2.65 -24.51 3.70
C PRO A 263 1.84 -24.81 4.97
N HIS A 264 2.36 -25.62 5.90
CA HIS A 264 1.74 -25.89 7.20
C HIS A 264 2.11 -24.87 8.28
N SER A 265 2.92 -23.85 7.96
CA SER A 265 3.31 -22.83 8.92
C SER A 265 2.10 -22.02 9.42
N HIS A 266 2.12 -21.65 10.71
CA HIS A 266 1.22 -20.62 11.22
C HIS A 266 1.54 -19.27 10.57
N GLU A 267 0.57 -18.34 10.59
CA GLU A 267 0.80 -17.00 10.03
C GLU A 267 2.05 -16.38 10.63
N SER A 268 3.10 -16.30 9.82
CA SER A 268 4.45 -15.91 10.20
C SER A 268 4.74 -14.47 9.79
N ASN A 269 3.89 -13.86 8.95
CA ASN A 269 4.07 -12.48 8.54
C ASN A 269 3.60 -11.51 9.64
N LEU A 270 4.52 -11.16 10.54
CA LEU A 270 4.28 -10.16 11.57
C LEU A 270 4.48 -8.73 11.06
N GLU A 271 4.92 -8.52 9.82
CA GLU A 271 5.06 -7.16 9.27
C GLU A 271 3.71 -6.45 9.16
N ILE A 272 2.64 -7.24 8.98
CA ILE A 272 1.25 -6.78 8.94
C ILE A 272 0.87 -5.95 10.19
N ILE A 273 1.43 -6.25 11.37
CA ILE A 273 1.11 -5.53 12.61
C ILE A 273 1.97 -4.27 12.83
N ASP A 274 2.95 -4.00 11.97
CA ASP A 274 3.86 -2.85 12.12
C ASP A 274 3.15 -1.50 12.16
N PRO A 275 2.13 -1.23 11.31
CA PRO A 275 1.36 0.00 11.41
C PRO A 275 0.70 0.17 12.78
N ALA A 276 0.13 -0.90 13.34
CA ALA A 276 -0.49 -0.88 14.66
C ALA A 276 0.55 -0.66 15.78
N LEU A 277 1.69 -1.33 15.70
CA LEU A 277 2.80 -1.16 16.65
C LEU A 277 3.34 0.28 16.63
N LEU A 278 3.55 0.86 15.44
CA LEU A 278 4.05 2.23 15.29
C LEU A 278 3.00 3.25 15.73
N SER A 279 1.73 3.05 15.39
CA SER A 279 0.62 3.89 15.86
C SER A 279 0.55 3.88 17.39
N PHE A 280 0.65 2.70 18.00
CA PHE A 280 0.71 2.55 19.44
C PHE A 280 1.87 3.35 20.05
N VAL A 281 3.08 3.18 19.51
CA VAL A 281 4.28 3.85 20.05
C VAL A 281 4.20 5.37 19.93
N GLN A 282 3.76 5.89 18.78
CA GLN A 282 3.61 7.33 18.56
C GLN A 282 2.68 8.01 19.57
N ARG A 283 1.72 7.26 20.12
CA ARG A 283 0.71 7.76 21.05
C ARG A 283 1.05 7.57 22.52
N ILE A 284 2.16 6.90 22.83
CA ILE A 284 2.62 6.73 24.21
C ILE A 284 2.62 8.07 24.98
N PRO A 285 3.14 9.20 24.46
CA PRO A 285 3.15 10.46 25.19
C PRO A 285 1.75 10.95 25.59
N GLU A 286 0.72 10.72 24.77
CA GLU A 286 -0.65 11.14 25.05
C GLU A 286 -1.30 10.31 26.16
N PHE A 287 -1.00 9.01 26.22
CA PHE A 287 -1.62 8.05 27.14
C PHE A 287 -0.78 7.68 28.36
N TYR A 288 0.46 8.12 28.41
CA TYR A 288 1.33 7.89 29.57
C TYR A 288 0.85 8.72 30.77
N ARG A 289 0.74 8.08 31.92
CA ARG A 289 0.27 8.66 33.20
C ARG A 289 1.25 8.39 34.35
N GLY A 290 2.46 7.92 34.06
CA GLY A 290 3.47 7.62 35.09
C GLY A 290 3.16 6.40 35.96
N ARG A 291 2.22 5.54 35.54
CA ARG A 291 1.83 4.35 36.30
C ARG A 291 2.92 3.29 36.27
N GLY A 292 3.03 2.49 37.33
CA GLY A 292 4.10 1.49 37.49
C GLY A 292 4.09 0.43 36.38
N ASP A 293 2.91 -0.01 35.94
CA ASP A 293 2.73 -0.95 34.83
C ASP A 293 3.16 -0.35 33.48
N GLN A 294 2.78 0.91 33.21
CA GLN A 294 3.22 1.63 32.01
C GLN A 294 4.76 1.79 31.99
N ARG A 295 5.36 2.23 33.10
CA ARG A 295 6.81 2.34 33.23
C ARG A 295 7.49 1.00 33.02
N PHE A 296 6.93 -0.07 33.58
CA PHE A 296 7.45 -1.42 33.40
C PHE A 296 7.39 -1.88 31.94
N ALA A 297 6.26 -1.67 31.24
CA ALA A 297 6.11 -1.99 29.82
C ALA A 297 7.15 -1.26 28.95
N LEU A 298 7.29 0.06 29.14
CA LEU A 298 8.26 0.88 28.40
C LEU A 298 9.70 0.45 28.67
N THR A 299 10.01 0.08 29.91
CA THR A 299 11.36 -0.38 30.31
C THR A 299 11.68 -1.74 29.70
N GLU A 300 10.74 -2.69 29.71
CA GLU A 300 10.94 -4.00 29.10
C GLU A 300 11.07 -3.93 27.58
N GLY A 301 10.24 -3.10 26.92
CA GLY A 301 10.40 -2.84 25.50
C GLY A 301 11.77 -2.20 25.19
N TYR A 302 12.20 -1.20 25.98
CA TYR A 302 13.51 -0.56 25.80
C TYR A 302 14.66 -1.56 25.97
N ARG A 303 14.53 -2.44 26.96
CA ARG A 303 15.50 -3.51 27.26
C ARG A 303 15.65 -4.44 26.07
N LEU A 304 14.54 -4.95 25.52
CA LEU A 304 14.55 -5.85 24.35
C LEU A 304 15.06 -5.14 23.09
N TRP A 305 14.59 -3.93 22.83
CA TRP A 305 15.04 -3.13 21.68
C TRP A 305 16.55 -2.96 21.63
N ASN A 306 17.18 -2.80 22.81
CA ASN A 306 18.62 -2.59 22.93
C ASN A 306 19.41 -3.89 23.19
N GLY A 307 18.79 -5.07 23.13
CA GLY A 307 19.45 -6.36 23.39
C GLY A 307 20.01 -6.49 24.81
N LEU A 308 19.39 -5.85 25.81
CA LEU A 308 19.93 -5.80 27.17
C LEU A 308 19.48 -7.02 27.99
N GLY A 309 20.44 -7.66 28.67
CA GLY A 309 20.20 -8.91 29.42
C GLY A 309 19.38 -8.77 30.70
N SER A 310 19.18 -7.57 31.24
CA SER A 310 18.39 -7.38 32.47
C SER A 310 17.78 -5.98 32.60
N ARG A 311 16.70 -5.87 33.37
CA ARG A 311 16.06 -4.58 33.70
C ARG A 311 17.02 -3.62 34.42
N THR A 312 17.88 -4.15 35.29
CA THR A 312 18.93 -3.38 35.97
C THR A 312 19.86 -2.70 34.97
N THR A 313 20.24 -3.41 33.89
CA THR A 313 21.07 -2.85 32.80
C THR A 313 20.31 -1.78 32.01
N ALA A 314 19.02 -1.97 31.77
CA ALA A 314 18.17 -0.97 31.12
C ALA A 314 18.08 0.33 31.92
N ILE A 315 17.82 0.24 33.23
CA ILE A 315 17.76 1.42 34.13
C ILE A 315 19.10 2.15 34.15
N LYS A 316 20.22 1.40 34.20
CA LYS A 316 21.56 1.98 34.12
C LYS A 316 21.80 2.74 32.81
N LYS A 317 21.40 2.16 31.67
CA LYS A 317 21.52 2.79 30.35
C LYS A 317 20.62 4.02 30.18
N LEU A 318 19.49 4.07 30.90
CA LEU A 318 18.61 5.24 30.98
C LEU A 318 19.15 6.37 31.89
N GLY A 319 20.34 6.19 32.48
CA GLY A 319 21.05 7.24 33.22
C GLY A 319 20.78 7.28 34.71
N LEU A 320 20.21 6.22 35.30
CA LEU A 320 20.08 6.07 36.75
C LEU A 320 21.03 5.03 37.32
N ASP A 321 21.51 5.26 38.54
CA ASP A 321 22.18 4.22 39.31
C ASP A 321 21.15 3.32 40.01
N PRO A 322 21.08 2.01 39.69
CA PRO A 322 20.18 1.09 40.36
C PRO A 322 20.42 0.96 41.87
N GLN A 323 21.66 1.17 42.34
CA GLN A 323 21.98 1.11 43.78
C GLN A 323 21.40 2.31 44.54
N ALA A 324 21.37 3.49 43.91
CA ALA A 324 20.73 4.67 44.47
C ALA A 324 19.20 4.50 44.67
N LEU A 325 18.53 3.66 43.86
CA LEU A 325 17.11 3.33 44.05
C LEU A 325 16.88 2.44 45.28
N VAL A 326 17.79 1.50 45.55
CA VAL A 326 17.70 0.60 46.71
C VAL A 326 18.00 1.36 48.01
N ASN A 327 19.03 2.20 47.98
CA ASN A 327 19.50 2.95 49.15
C ASN A 327 18.51 4.04 49.61
N ASN A 328 17.67 4.55 48.71
CA ASN A 328 16.70 5.62 48.98
C ASN A 328 15.24 5.13 49.09
N THR A 329 15.02 3.83 49.32
CA THR A 329 13.68 3.23 49.40
C THR A 329 12.75 3.86 50.46
N GLY A 330 13.31 4.53 51.48
CA GLY A 330 12.56 5.26 52.50
C GLY A 330 12.34 6.76 52.23
N ASP A 331 12.95 7.32 51.17
CA ASP A 331 12.82 8.74 50.81
C ASP A 331 11.86 8.91 49.61
N ALA A 332 10.63 9.31 49.92
CA ALA A 332 9.59 9.51 48.93
C ALA A 332 9.95 10.58 47.88
N ALA A 333 10.72 11.62 48.25
CA ALA A 333 11.11 12.69 47.34
C ALA A 333 12.20 12.21 46.37
N ALA A 334 13.21 11.51 46.87
CA ALA A 334 14.26 10.92 46.02
C ALA A 334 13.68 9.89 45.04
N MET A 335 12.74 9.05 45.49
CA MET A 335 12.05 8.07 44.65
C MET A 335 11.19 8.73 43.56
N ALA A 336 10.52 9.84 43.87
CA ALA A 336 9.75 10.60 42.89
C ALA A 336 10.65 11.25 41.83
N GLN A 337 11.81 11.80 42.22
CA GLN A 337 12.78 12.37 41.28
C GLN A 337 13.37 11.31 40.35
N ALA A 338 13.75 10.15 40.89
CA ALA A 338 14.26 9.05 40.08
C ALA A 338 13.20 8.51 39.09
N ALA A 339 11.94 8.40 39.53
CA ALA A 339 10.84 8.04 38.64
C ALA A 339 10.66 9.08 37.52
N ALA A 340 10.66 10.38 37.83
CA ALA A 340 10.55 11.44 36.83
C ALA A 340 11.71 11.44 35.81
N GLN A 341 12.92 11.08 36.25
CA GLN A 341 14.08 10.94 35.37
C GLN A 341 13.92 9.75 34.41
N ILE A 342 13.50 8.58 34.90
CA ILE A 342 13.19 7.41 34.06
C ILE A 342 12.09 7.75 33.06
N ASP A 343 11.01 8.37 33.53
CA ASP A 343 9.84 8.66 32.70
C ASP A 343 10.24 9.57 31.53
N ARG A 344 11.05 10.60 31.79
CA ARG A 344 11.59 11.47 30.75
C ARG A 344 12.49 10.73 29.77
N ALA A 345 13.40 9.88 30.25
CA ALA A 345 14.31 9.11 29.41
C ALA A 345 13.54 8.11 28.51
N LEU A 346 12.55 7.41 29.07
CA LEU A 346 11.69 6.49 28.35
C LEU A 346 10.85 7.21 27.31
N LEU A 347 10.17 8.31 27.67
CA LEU A 347 9.37 9.09 26.72
C LEU A 347 10.23 9.62 25.57
N ASN A 348 11.41 10.18 25.86
CA ASN A 348 12.34 10.65 24.84
C ASN A 348 12.75 9.52 23.87
N PHE A 349 13.03 8.33 24.41
CA PHE A 349 13.38 7.18 23.58
C PHE A 349 12.20 6.75 22.70
N TRP A 350 11.03 6.51 23.29
CA TRP A 350 9.86 5.98 22.58
C TRP A 350 9.28 6.97 21.56
N SER A 351 9.37 8.28 21.82
CA SER A 351 9.03 9.30 20.82
C SER A 351 9.95 9.31 19.60
N ALA A 352 11.19 8.82 19.74
CA ALA A 352 12.14 8.74 18.61
C ALA A 352 12.04 7.42 17.83
N VAL A 353 11.50 6.35 18.43
CA VAL A 353 11.38 5.01 17.83
C VAL A 353 10.75 5.01 16.43
N PRO A 354 9.66 5.75 16.15
CA PRO A 354 9.04 5.73 14.82
C PRO A 354 9.98 6.18 13.69
N THR A 355 10.98 7.02 13.99
CA THR A 355 12.00 7.46 13.02
C THR A 355 13.21 6.54 12.93
N ARG A 356 13.31 5.54 13.82
CA ARG A 356 14.43 4.58 13.93
C ARG A 356 13.99 3.13 13.68
N TYR A 357 12.70 2.90 13.50
CA TYR A 357 12.17 1.57 13.25
C TYR A 357 12.51 1.12 11.83
N GLU A 358 13.14 -0.05 11.74
CA GLU A 358 13.66 -0.62 10.48
C GLU A 358 12.89 -1.88 10.04
N GLY A 359 11.81 -2.26 10.73
CA GLY A 359 11.06 -3.49 10.39
C GLY A 359 11.77 -4.80 10.74
N ILE A 360 12.90 -4.76 11.45
CA ILE A 360 13.62 -5.97 11.86
C ILE A 360 12.95 -6.69 13.05
N SER A 361 13.13 -8.01 13.12
CA SER A 361 12.47 -8.89 14.10
C SER A 361 12.63 -8.44 15.56
N ASP A 362 13.84 -8.05 15.97
CA ASP A 362 14.12 -7.64 17.36
C ASP A 362 13.35 -6.36 17.77
N HIS A 363 13.27 -5.39 16.87
CA HIS A 363 12.49 -4.17 17.10
C HIS A 363 11.00 -4.48 17.23
N ARG A 364 10.48 -5.35 16.35
CA ARG A 364 9.08 -5.78 16.37
C ARG A 364 8.73 -6.53 17.65
N GLU A 365 9.55 -7.48 18.07
CA GLU A 365 9.35 -8.24 19.30
C GLU A 365 9.45 -7.35 20.55
N ALA A 366 10.33 -6.35 20.55
CA ALA A 366 10.41 -5.36 21.62
C ALA A 366 9.11 -4.53 21.74
N MET A 367 8.57 -4.07 20.62
CA MET A 367 7.30 -3.33 20.58
C MET A 367 6.11 -4.24 20.92
N LEU A 368 6.08 -5.47 20.41
CA LEU A 368 5.05 -6.46 20.73
C LEU A 368 5.03 -6.77 22.23
N ARG A 369 6.21 -6.94 22.85
CA ARG A 369 6.31 -7.15 24.30
C ARG A 369 5.81 -5.94 25.08
N LEU A 370 6.14 -4.73 24.64
CA LEU A 370 5.63 -3.51 25.24
C LEU A 370 4.10 -3.49 25.21
N VAL A 371 3.49 -3.72 24.04
CA VAL A 371 2.02 -3.73 23.88
C VAL A 371 1.39 -4.82 24.74
N THR A 372 1.98 -6.01 24.76
CA THR A 372 1.52 -7.15 25.58
C THR A 372 1.39 -6.74 27.06
N ILE A 373 2.44 -6.14 27.63
CA ILE A 373 2.45 -5.70 29.04
C ILE A 373 1.51 -4.53 29.24
N TRP A 374 1.56 -3.52 28.37
CA TRP A 374 0.78 -2.29 28.51
C TRP A 374 -0.73 -2.56 28.45
N ARG A 375 -1.17 -3.47 27.58
CA ARG A 375 -2.57 -3.91 27.47
C ARG A 375 -2.95 -5.02 28.44
N ARG A 376 -1.99 -5.53 29.24
CA ARG A 376 -2.19 -6.63 30.20
C ARG A 376 -2.70 -7.91 29.54
N MET A 377 -2.15 -8.23 28.37
CA MET A 377 -2.50 -9.45 27.64
C MET A 377 -1.83 -10.67 28.26
N GLU A 378 -2.51 -11.82 28.24
CA GLU A 378 -2.03 -13.07 28.85
C GLU A 378 -0.80 -13.67 28.14
N GLY A 379 -0.52 -13.23 26.91
CA GLY A 379 0.64 -13.69 26.16
C GLY A 379 0.71 -13.13 24.75
N ARG A 380 1.61 -13.73 23.97
CA ARG A 380 1.95 -13.28 22.61
C ARG A 380 0.78 -13.40 21.64
N ILE A 381 0.08 -14.53 21.63
CA ILE A 381 -1.01 -14.78 20.68
C ILE A 381 -2.17 -13.78 20.87
N PRO A 382 -2.71 -13.57 22.09
CA PRO A 382 -3.72 -12.54 22.31
C PRO A 382 -3.25 -11.12 21.94
N ALA A 383 -1.97 -10.80 22.19
CA ALA A 383 -1.42 -9.49 21.83
C ALA A 383 -1.39 -9.26 20.31
N ILE A 384 -0.98 -10.27 19.53
CA ILE A 384 -1.02 -10.21 18.06
C ILE A 384 -2.45 -10.05 17.56
N GLN A 385 -3.41 -10.81 18.11
CA GLN A 385 -4.83 -10.67 17.74
C GLN A 385 -5.36 -9.25 18.02
N SER A 386 -4.99 -8.70 19.18
CA SER A 386 -5.34 -7.31 19.52
C SER A 386 -4.71 -6.28 18.57
N LEU A 387 -3.53 -6.57 18.00
CA LEU A 387 -2.90 -5.70 16.99
C LEU A 387 -3.55 -5.88 15.60
N PHE A 388 -4.00 -7.07 15.22
CA PHE A 388 -4.83 -7.24 14.03
C PHE A 388 -6.13 -6.46 14.14
N ASP A 389 -6.76 -6.42 15.32
CA ASP A 389 -7.92 -5.56 15.56
C ASP A 389 -7.61 -4.09 15.34
N ASP A 390 -6.42 -3.62 15.74
CA ASP A 390 -5.98 -2.25 15.49
C ASP A 390 -5.80 -1.98 13.99
N VAL A 391 -5.12 -2.88 13.27
CA VAL A 391 -4.95 -2.78 11.80
C VAL A 391 -6.30 -2.70 11.10
N ARG A 392 -7.27 -3.55 11.48
CA ARG A 392 -8.63 -3.52 10.89
C ARG A 392 -9.36 -2.20 11.16
N ARG A 393 -9.16 -1.59 12.34
CA ARG A 393 -9.72 -0.26 12.61
C ARG A 393 -9.03 0.81 11.77
N MET A 394 -7.70 0.72 11.61
CA MET A 394 -6.91 1.63 10.77
C MET A 394 -7.33 1.59 9.30
N GLU A 395 -7.58 0.41 8.73
CA GLU A 395 -8.04 0.24 7.34
C GLU A 395 -9.34 1.00 7.03
N ARG A 396 -10.20 1.18 8.04
CA ARG A 396 -11.53 1.80 7.90
C ARG A 396 -11.59 3.23 8.44
N ALA A 397 -10.53 3.67 9.11
CA ALA A 397 -10.52 4.94 9.81
C ALA A 397 -10.47 6.12 8.83
N ASN A 398 -11.29 7.13 9.09
CA ASN A 398 -11.10 8.43 8.46
C ASN A 398 -9.73 8.99 8.86
N ARG A 399 -9.06 9.70 7.93
CA ARG A 399 -7.69 10.21 8.11
C ARG A 399 -7.45 10.95 9.44
N ASP A 400 -8.45 11.69 9.91
CA ASP A 400 -8.34 12.51 11.13
C ASP A 400 -8.86 11.81 12.40
N SER A 401 -9.25 10.53 12.30
CA SER A 401 -9.76 9.73 13.41
C SER A 401 -8.64 9.26 14.33
N ILE A 402 -8.98 9.03 15.60
CA ILE A 402 -8.11 8.32 16.54
C ILE A 402 -7.86 6.86 16.13
N ASP A 403 -8.59 6.27 15.20
CA ASP A 403 -8.24 4.93 14.71
C ASP A 403 -7.26 4.97 13.52
N ALA A 404 -6.97 6.15 12.95
CA ALA A 404 -6.05 6.26 11.82
C ALA A 404 -4.58 6.20 12.24
N MET A 405 -3.72 5.83 11.29
CA MET A 405 -2.27 5.93 11.46
C MET A 405 -1.89 7.39 11.73
N PRO A 406 -1.25 7.71 12.87
CA PRO A 406 -0.79 9.07 13.13
C PRO A 406 0.22 9.52 12.07
N PRO A 407 0.26 10.83 11.74
CA PRO A 407 1.19 11.35 10.75
C PRO A 407 2.63 11.09 11.21
N PRO A 408 3.55 10.77 10.29
CA PRO A 408 4.94 10.46 10.64
C PRO A 408 5.56 11.61 11.42
N PRO A 409 6.24 11.36 12.55
CA PRO A 409 6.87 12.42 13.31
C PRO A 409 7.99 13.04 12.48
N PRO A 410 8.12 14.39 12.47
CA PRO A 410 9.22 15.05 11.79
C PRO A 410 10.54 14.61 12.41
N ARG A 411 11.59 14.50 11.59
CA ARG A 411 12.94 14.23 12.11
C ARG A 411 13.29 15.28 13.17
N PRO A 412 13.80 14.90 14.35
CA PRO A 412 14.24 15.86 15.35
C PRO A 412 15.30 16.77 14.72
N LEU A 413 15.00 18.05 14.68
CA LEU A 413 15.94 19.04 14.15
C LEU A 413 17.03 19.29 15.19
N PRO A 414 18.27 19.57 14.76
CA PRO A 414 19.29 20.07 15.68
C PRO A 414 18.77 21.29 16.44
N THR A 415 19.32 21.53 17.64
CA THR A 415 18.91 22.68 18.44
C THR A 415 19.07 23.96 17.62
N ARG A 416 18.00 24.76 17.57
CA ARG A 416 18.02 26.02 16.85
C ARG A 416 19.10 26.95 17.44
N PRO A 417 19.97 27.56 16.62
CA PRO A 417 20.92 28.55 17.10
C PRO A 417 20.21 29.81 17.58
N ALA A 418 20.83 30.51 18.55
CA ALA A 418 20.31 31.80 19.04
C ALA A 418 20.20 32.87 17.93
N ARG A 419 21.04 32.75 16.89
CA ARG A 419 21.05 33.63 15.72
C ARG A 419 21.32 32.83 14.44
N TRP A 420 20.58 33.15 13.38
CA TRP A 420 20.82 32.59 12.04
C TRP A 420 21.92 33.37 11.30
N THR A 421 22.82 32.63 10.66
CA THR A 421 23.86 33.11 9.74
C THR A 421 23.79 32.28 8.45
N PRO A 422 24.38 32.74 7.33
CA PRO A 422 24.42 31.95 6.09
C PRO A 422 24.96 30.52 6.30
N ASP A 423 25.92 30.36 7.22
CA ASP A 423 26.63 29.10 7.45
C ASP A 423 25.93 28.13 8.43
N ASN A 424 24.88 28.56 9.14
CA ASN A 424 24.26 27.74 10.19
C ASN A 424 22.76 27.44 9.95
N ILE A 425 22.26 27.74 8.76
CA ILE A 425 20.86 27.51 8.40
C ILE A 425 20.53 26.02 8.47
N GLN A 426 19.48 25.71 9.21
CA GLN A 426 18.92 24.37 9.32
C GLN A 426 17.63 24.34 8.50
N ILE A 427 17.64 23.68 7.34
CA ILE A 427 16.55 23.72 6.35
C ILE A 427 15.19 23.35 6.95
N GLY A 428 15.12 22.34 7.81
CA GLY A 428 13.86 21.94 8.44
C GLY A 428 13.40 22.83 9.60
N ALA A 429 14.25 23.74 10.10
CA ALA A 429 13.93 24.55 11.27
C ALA A 429 13.01 25.72 10.95
N SER A 430 12.15 26.04 11.93
CA SER A 430 11.36 27.26 11.91
C SER A 430 12.27 28.49 11.99
N ILE A 431 12.00 29.47 11.14
CA ILE A 431 12.79 30.71 11.04
C ILE A 431 12.64 31.52 12.34
N VAL A 432 11.44 31.56 12.91
CA VAL A 432 11.08 32.30 14.14
C VAL A 432 10.60 31.34 15.25
N PRO A 433 10.85 31.64 16.53
CA PRO A 433 10.60 30.66 17.61
C PRO A 433 9.12 30.28 17.65
N SER A 434 8.83 28.97 17.71
CA SER A 434 7.46 28.44 17.62
C SER A 434 6.68 28.89 16.37
N GLY A 435 7.39 29.33 15.32
CA GLY A 435 6.81 29.77 14.06
C GLY A 435 6.51 28.62 13.11
N ASN A 436 5.63 28.89 12.15
CA ASN A 436 5.16 27.92 11.16
C ASN A 436 5.93 27.98 9.84
N PHE A 437 6.74 29.03 9.63
CA PHE A 437 7.57 29.19 8.44
C PHE A 437 8.95 28.60 8.66
N THR A 438 9.43 27.84 7.69
CA THR A 438 10.69 27.09 7.74
C THR A 438 11.72 27.62 6.75
N TRP A 439 13.00 27.34 7.02
CA TRP A 439 14.08 27.64 6.07
C TRP A 439 13.93 26.89 4.74
N SER A 440 13.29 25.72 4.73
CA SER A 440 12.96 24.97 3.52
C SER A 440 12.06 25.77 2.59
N GLU A 441 11.02 26.43 3.13
CA GLU A 441 10.15 27.30 2.33
C GLU A 441 10.89 28.54 1.84
N ALA A 442 11.67 29.19 2.72
CA ALA A 442 12.39 30.40 2.36
C ALA A 442 13.46 30.18 1.28
N THR A 443 14.12 29.02 1.29
CA THR A 443 15.25 28.68 0.41
C THR A 443 14.90 27.68 -0.69
N ARG A 444 13.62 27.33 -0.86
CA ARG A 444 13.16 26.29 -1.80
C ARG A 444 13.95 24.98 -1.63
N GLY A 445 13.83 24.39 -0.44
CA GLY A 445 14.48 23.13 -0.09
C GLY A 445 16.01 23.20 -0.06
N GLY A 446 16.59 24.38 0.20
CA GLY A 446 18.05 24.61 0.22
C GLY A 446 18.67 24.92 -1.14
N THR A 447 17.89 24.96 -2.23
CA THR A 447 18.41 25.30 -3.57
C THR A 447 18.68 26.80 -3.76
N ARG A 448 18.17 27.64 -2.86
CA ARG A 448 18.29 29.11 -2.89
C ARG A 448 18.80 29.59 -1.55
N MET A 449 20.05 29.29 -1.22
CA MET A 449 20.65 29.73 0.03
C MET A 449 20.90 31.25 0.01
N PRO A 450 20.61 31.96 1.11
CA PRO A 450 20.90 33.39 1.20
C PRO A 450 22.43 33.62 1.16
N PRO A 451 22.94 34.51 0.30
CA PRO A 451 24.37 34.67 0.06
C PRO A 451 25.07 35.46 1.17
N ASP A 452 24.31 36.22 1.96
CA ASP A 452 24.85 37.11 2.97
C ASP A 452 23.91 37.27 4.18
N GLN A 453 24.45 37.87 5.24
CA GLN A 453 23.71 38.10 6.46
C GLN A 453 22.56 39.10 6.28
N ALA A 454 22.64 40.03 5.32
CA ALA A 454 21.58 40.99 5.05
C ALA A 454 20.31 40.29 4.55
N THR A 455 20.49 39.33 3.65
CA THR A 455 19.42 38.47 3.12
C THR A 455 18.84 37.57 4.22
N VAL A 456 19.69 36.99 5.07
CA VAL A 456 19.23 36.20 6.24
C VAL A 456 18.36 37.05 7.16
N ASN A 457 18.81 38.27 7.50
CA ASN A 457 18.04 39.18 8.35
C ASN A 457 16.73 39.63 7.69
N ALA A 458 16.73 39.79 6.36
CA ALA A 458 15.54 40.11 5.56
C ALA A 458 14.50 38.99 5.60
N ILE A 459 14.92 37.73 5.44
CA ILE A 459 14.08 36.55 5.57
C ILE A 459 13.49 36.45 6.99
N VAL A 460 14.31 36.62 8.03
CA VAL A 460 13.83 36.59 9.42
C VAL A 460 12.80 37.69 9.68
N ARG A 461 13.02 38.91 9.15
CA ARG A 461 12.09 40.03 9.30
C ARG A 461 10.73 39.75 8.68
N ILE A 462 10.68 39.30 7.42
CA ILE A 462 9.39 38.99 6.80
C ILE A 462 8.74 37.76 7.44
N ALA A 463 9.51 36.78 7.92
CA ALA A 463 8.97 35.62 8.64
C ALA A 463 8.23 35.99 9.94
N LEU A 464 8.77 36.96 10.70
CA LEU A 464 8.11 37.49 11.90
C LEU A 464 6.76 38.15 11.56
N LEU A 465 6.75 39.05 10.58
CA LEU A 465 5.54 39.75 10.16
C LEU A 465 4.50 38.82 9.54
N ALA A 466 4.95 37.87 8.71
CA ALA A 466 4.08 36.88 8.09
C ALA A 466 3.47 35.93 9.12
N GLN A 467 4.16 35.65 10.23
CA GLN A 467 3.60 34.83 11.32
C GLN A 467 2.41 35.55 11.96
N GLU A 468 2.52 36.84 12.25
CA GLU A 468 1.38 37.64 12.73
C GLU A 468 0.23 37.65 11.72
N ALA A 469 0.53 37.68 10.42
CA ALA A 469 -0.49 37.62 9.37
C ALA A 469 -1.21 36.29 9.34
N ARG A 470 -0.46 35.20 9.41
CA ARG A 470 -0.99 33.84 9.47
C ARG A 470 -1.91 33.66 10.67
N ASP A 471 -1.50 34.14 11.83
CA ASP A 471 -2.27 33.99 13.08
C ASP A 471 -3.59 34.78 13.03
N ARG A 472 -3.61 35.96 12.41
CA ARG A 472 -4.84 36.75 12.20
C ARG A 472 -5.79 36.14 11.18
N ILE A 473 -5.26 35.55 10.11
CA ILE A 473 -6.09 34.86 9.09
C ILE A 473 -6.62 33.53 9.62
N GLY A 474 -5.93 32.90 10.58
CA GLY A 474 -6.34 31.64 11.18
C GLY A 474 -6.24 30.44 10.22
N ARG A 475 -5.45 30.56 9.14
CA ARG A 475 -5.23 29.50 8.14
C ARG A 475 -3.75 29.37 7.79
N PRO A 476 -3.28 28.17 7.40
CA PRO A 476 -1.92 27.99 6.89
C PRO A 476 -1.66 28.85 5.65
N PHE A 477 -0.47 29.45 5.58
CA PHE A 477 0.03 30.13 4.40
C PHE A 477 0.86 29.14 3.60
N LEU A 478 0.42 28.81 2.39
CA LEU A 478 1.13 27.88 1.50
C LEU A 478 2.09 28.68 0.62
N ILE A 479 3.37 28.66 0.97
CA ILE A 479 4.41 29.45 0.32
C ILE A 479 4.73 28.87 -1.07
N THR A 480 4.61 29.70 -2.09
CA THR A 480 4.97 29.35 -3.48
C THR A 480 6.34 29.90 -3.86
N SER A 481 6.70 31.05 -3.31
CA SER A 481 7.96 31.75 -3.59
C SER A 481 8.35 32.62 -2.41
N TRP A 482 9.66 32.68 -2.13
CA TRP A 482 10.25 33.52 -1.11
C TRP A 482 11.58 34.09 -1.63
N TYR A 483 12.74 33.66 -1.13
CA TYR A 483 14.00 34.17 -1.62
C TYR A 483 14.26 33.71 -3.06
N ARG A 484 14.66 34.65 -3.92
CA ARG A 484 15.03 34.40 -5.32
C ARG A 484 16.40 35.03 -5.61
N PRO A 485 17.46 34.24 -5.82
CA PRO A 485 18.72 34.72 -6.38
C PRO A 485 18.46 35.55 -7.65
N ALA A 486 19.25 36.60 -7.87
CA ALA A 486 19.03 37.56 -8.95
C ALA A 486 18.91 36.88 -10.34
N GLU A 487 19.77 35.89 -10.61
CA GLU A 487 19.74 35.07 -11.82
C GLU A 487 18.45 34.25 -11.98
N ILE A 488 17.87 33.74 -10.89
CA ILE A 488 16.59 33.02 -10.92
C ILE A 488 15.45 34.02 -11.15
N ASN A 489 15.50 35.19 -10.49
CA ASN A 489 14.49 36.24 -10.66
C ASN A 489 14.42 36.73 -12.11
N ALA A 490 15.56 36.95 -12.77
CA ALA A 490 15.63 37.34 -14.17
C ALA A 490 15.02 36.29 -15.11
N ARG A 491 15.33 35.00 -14.89
CA ARG A 491 14.80 33.87 -15.69
C ARG A 491 13.29 33.75 -15.65
N VAL A 492 12.66 34.11 -14.53
CA VAL A 492 11.20 34.05 -14.37
C VAL A 492 10.49 35.37 -14.72
N GLY A 493 11.18 36.30 -15.38
CA GLY A 493 10.63 37.60 -15.77
C GLY A 493 10.32 38.53 -14.60
N GLY A 494 10.97 38.33 -13.45
CA GLY A 494 10.76 39.17 -12.27
C GLY A 494 11.31 40.59 -12.46
N ALA A 495 10.72 41.56 -11.77
CA ALA A 495 11.21 42.94 -11.76
C ALA A 495 12.67 43.02 -11.26
N SER A 496 13.45 43.93 -11.83
CA SER A 496 14.88 44.12 -11.50
C SER A 496 15.12 44.50 -10.04
N MET A 497 14.17 45.20 -9.41
CA MET A 497 14.20 45.61 -8.00
C MET A 497 13.24 44.78 -7.12
N SER A 498 13.04 43.50 -7.49
CA SER A 498 12.13 42.59 -6.77
C SER A 498 12.55 42.39 -5.32
N ARG A 499 11.60 42.51 -4.38
CA ARG A 499 11.81 42.24 -2.96
C ARG A 499 12.17 40.78 -2.66
N HIS A 500 11.85 39.86 -3.57
CA HIS A 500 12.31 38.47 -3.47
C HIS A 500 13.83 38.33 -3.59
N ILE A 501 14.51 39.24 -4.30
CA ILE A 501 15.98 39.27 -4.38
C ILE A 501 16.59 39.72 -3.05
N VAL A 502 15.90 40.58 -2.30
CA VAL A 502 16.31 41.01 -0.96
C VAL A 502 16.05 39.92 0.08
N GLY A 503 15.09 39.03 -0.18
CA GLY A 503 14.67 37.95 0.73
C GLY A 503 13.55 38.34 1.69
N ASP A 504 13.01 39.56 1.58
CA ASP A 504 11.93 40.03 2.45
C ASP A 504 10.55 40.04 1.80
N ALA A 505 10.32 39.15 0.84
CA ALA A 505 9.02 38.96 0.21
C ALA A 505 8.61 37.50 0.14
N ILE A 506 7.30 37.27 0.22
CA ILE A 506 6.64 35.98 0.06
C ILE A 506 5.47 36.09 -0.91
N ASP A 507 5.32 35.07 -1.77
CA ASP A 507 4.11 34.81 -2.53
C ASP A 507 3.47 33.54 -1.98
N PHE A 508 2.19 33.60 -1.63
CA PHE A 508 1.49 32.50 -0.97
C PHE A 508 0.01 32.46 -1.34
N TYR A 509 -0.64 31.34 -1.02
CA TYR A 509 -2.09 31.22 -1.03
C TYR A 509 -2.58 30.53 0.25
N CYS A 510 -3.89 30.61 0.51
CA CYS A 510 -4.55 29.93 1.61
C CYS A 510 -5.75 29.15 1.09
N ASP A 511 -5.84 27.87 1.41
CA ASP A 511 -6.97 27.05 0.98
C ASP A 511 -8.30 27.65 1.44
N GLY A 512 -9.23 27.76 0.49
CA GLY A 512 -10.55 28.35 0.71
C GLY A 512 -10.61 29.88 0.68
N LEU A 513 -9.49 30.58 0.42
CA LEU A 513 -9.45 32.04 0.27
C LEU A 513 -8.85 32.46 -1.07
N THR A 514 -9.48 33.43 -1.73
CA THR A 514 -8.92 34.10 -2.90
C THR A 514 -7.85 35.11 -2.50
N GLY A 515 -6.92 35.42 -3.40
CA GLY A 515 -5.92 36.48 -3.21
C GLY A 515 -6.57 37.83 -2.94
N ARG A 516 -7.77 38.08 -3.48
CA ARG A 516 -8.58 39.26 -3.18
C ARG A 516 -9.07 39.30 -1.73
N GLN A 517 -9.56 38.18 -1.19
CA GLN A 517 -9.99 38.11 0.22
C GLN A 517 -8.80 38.26 1.17
N LEU A 518 -7.67 37.62 0.86
CA LEU A 518 -6.42 37.79 1.61
C LEU A 518 -5.96 39.25 1.58
N TYR A 519 -5.96 39.88 0.41
CA TYR A 519 -5.62 41.29 0.25
C TYR A 519 -6.51 42.18 1.12
N TRP A 520 -7.83 42.01 1.08
CA TRP A 520 -8.75 42.81 1.90
C TRP A 520 -8.55 42.60 3.41
N ALA A 521 -8.28 41.37 3.84
CA ALA A 521 -8.06 41.07 5.25
C ALA A 521 -6.72 41.64 5.78
N LEU A 522 -5.70 41.70 4.92
CA LEU A 522 -4.35 42.12 5.31
C LEU A 522 -4.10 43.62 5.10
N ASP A 523 -4.75 44.25 4.12
CA ASP A 523 -4.54 45.65 3.74
C ASP A 523 -4.59 46.64 4.92
N PRO A 524 -5.57 46.59 5.84
CA PRO A 524 -5.71 47.60 6.88
C PRO A 524 -4.48 47.73 7.77
N TRP A 525 -3.78 46.63 8.05
CA TRP A 525 -2.74 46.58 9.07
C TRP A 525 -1.36 46.17 8.55
N TRP A 526 -1.26 45.61 7.35
CA TRP A 526 0.03 45.18 6.81
C TRP A 526 0.98 46.37 6.59
N PRO A 527 2.17 46.39 7.20
CA PRO A 527 3.05 47.57 7.20
C PRO A 527 3.89 47.72 5.93
N GLY A 528 4.11 46.63 5.17
CA GLY A 528 4.96 46.63 3.98
C GLY A 528 4.17 46.59 2.67
N GLY A 529 4.75 46.00 1.62
CA GLY A 529 4.07 45.81 0.34
C GLY A 529 3.04 44.68 0.39
N LEU A 530 1.89 44.89 -0.25
CA LEU A 530 0.81 43.91 -0.36
C LEU A 530 0.26 43.94 -1.79
N GLY A 531 0.18 42.77 -2.42
CA GLY A 531 -0.21 42.62 -3.82
C GLY A 531 -1.19 41.48 -4.06
N ARG A 532 -1.99 41.61 -5.11
CA ARG A 532 -2.83 40.53 -5.66
C ARG A 532 -2.78 40.52 -7.19
N TYR A 533 -3.06 39.36 -7.79
CA TYR A 533 -2.93 39.13 -9.22
C TYR A 533 -4.21 38.51 -9.81
N ALA A 534 -4.81 39.11 -10.84
CA ALA A 534 -6.03 38.65 -11.50
C ALA A 534 -5.80 37.33 -12.25
N GLN A 535 -4.63 37.19 -12.88
CA GLN A 535 -4.22 35.96 -13.57
C GLN A 535 -3.94 34.80 -12.61
N TYR A 536 -3.62 35.10 -11.34
CA TYR A 536 -3.39 34.12 -10.28
C TYR A 536 -4.35 34.39 -9.12
N PRO A 537 -5.64 34.03 -9.25
CA PRO A 537 -6.73 34.54 -8.40
C PRO A 537 -6.62 34.15 -6.92
N TYR A 538 -5.78 33.17 -6.58
CA TYR A 538 -5.52 32.72 -5.20
C TYR A 538 -4.22 33.27 -4.62
N LEU A 539 -3.33 33.83 -5.45
CA LEU A 539 -2.01 34.26 -5.03
C LEU A 539 -2.07 35.66 -4.39
N CYS A 540 -1.39 35.78 -3.26
CA CYS A 540 -1.17 37.02 -2.55
C CYS A 540 0.33 37.25 -2.37
N HIS A 541 0.76 38.50 -2.46
CA HIS A 541 2.14 38.92 -2.23
C HIS A 541 2.25 39.74 -0.95
N LEU A 542 3.26 39.46 -0.14
CA LEU A 542 3.67 40.31 0.99
C LEU A 542 5.15 40.59 0.92
N ASP A 543 5.56 41.80 1.26
CA ASP A 543 6.96 42.12 1.55
C ASP A 543 7.11 43.06 2.74
N ALA A 544 8.32 43.11 3.29
CA ALA A 544 8.68 43.93 4.46
C ALA A 544 9.55 45.14 4.08
N ARG A 545 9.23 45.84 2.97
CA ARG A 545 10.01 46.97 2.43
C ARG A 545 10.11 48.23 3.30
N GLY A 546 9.51 48.23 4.50
CA GLY A 546 9.54 49.34 5.44
C GLY A 546 8.55 50.47 5.15
N SER A 547 7.77 50.37 4.07
CA SER A 547 6.69 51.32 3.75
C SER A 547 5.52 50.60 3.08
N ARG A 548 4.31 51.15 3.22
CA ARG A 548 3.11 50.61 2.57
C ARG A 548 3.20 50.77 1.06
N ALA A 549 3.00 49.68 0.34
CA ALA A 549 2.81 49.66 -1.11
C ALA A 549 1.66 48.71 -1.45
N ARG A 550 0.84 49.06 -2.44
CA ARG A 550 -0.40 48.37 -2.79
C ARG A 550 -0.54 48.24 -4.28
N TRP A 551 -0.77 47.03 -4.78
CA TRP A 551 -1.01 46.81 -6.20
C TRP A 551 -2.02 45.69 -6.45
N THR A 552 -2.76 45.86 -7.54
CA THR A 552 -3.74 44.91 -8.03
C THR A 552 -3.49 44.74 -9.53
N HIS A 553 -2.75 43.71 -9.89
CA HIS A 553 -2.42 43.40 -11.29
C HIS A 553 -3.31 42.29 -11.84
#